data_AF-A0A535QTA6-F1
#
_entry.id   AF-A0A535QTA6-F1
#
_cell.length_a   1.000
_cell.length_b   1.000
_cell.length_c   1.000
_cell.angle_alpha   90.00
_cell.angle_beta   90.00
_cell.angle_gamma   90.00
#
_symmetry.space_group_name_H-M   'P 1'
#
loop_
_entity.id
_entity.type
_entity.pdbx_description
1 polymer ?
#
loop_
_entity_poly.entity_id
_entity_poly.type
_entity_poly.pdbx_seq_one_letter_code
_entity_poly.pdbx_strand_id
1 'polypeptide(L)'
;PTILLLLSISGLINGGLSTAREWESRTVKELLLSPASRAAIIAGKVLAGFAITMILGTLVLLLGDVLGWTQPQGIYWLNALLTIALVSLFSAGLGVAIGAALQRIQAVIAISINVAIYLFFLAGGIGVLAFEPGWLQNIAAFVPLTYGRHALEQAIFYSSSDQFGLDMAVLAVSALVTVGLGILSMRRGIAS
;
A
#
# COMPACT_ATOMS: atom_id res chain seq x y z
N PRO A 1 -10.43 2.85 -9.90
CA PRO A 1 -10.70 2.39 -8.50
C PRO A 1 -10.23 0.96 -8.23
N THR A 2 -10.50 -0.01 -9.11
CA THR A 2 -10.14 -1.44 -8.92
C THR A 2 -8.64 -1.70 -8.72
N ILE A 3 -7.79 -1.00 -9.49
CA ILE A 3 -6.32 -1.07 -9.32
C ILE A 3 -5.92 -0.76 -7.88
N LEU A 4 -6.51 0.26 -7.27
CA LEU A 4 -6.18 0.69 -5.93
C LEU A 4 -6.54 -0.34 -4.86
N LEU A 5 -7.69 -1.02 -5.00
CA LEU A 5 -8.06 -2.13 -4.12
C LEU A 5 -7.05 -3.27 -4.23
N LEU A 6 -6.66 -3.62 -5.46
CA LEU A 6 -5.68 -4.67 -5.72
C LEU A 6 -4.30 -4.33 -5.13
N LEU A 7 -3.83 -3.08 -5.26
CA LEU A 7 -2.58 -2.64 -4.65
C LEU A 7 -2.62 -2.76 -3.13
N SER A 8 -3.74 -2.34 -2.53
CA SER A 8 -3.93 -2.37 -1.08
C SER A 8 -3.89 -3.81 -0.56
N ILE A 9 -4.68 -4.71 -1.15
CA ILE A 9 -4.73 -6.12 -0.77
C ILE A 9 -3.35 -6.78 -0.96
N SER A 10 -2.76 -6.62 -2.14
CA SER A 10 -1.48 -7.25 -2.47
C SER A 10 -0.36 -6.76 -1.57
N GLY A 11 -0.23 -5.45 -1.37
CA GLY A 11 0.82 -4.87 -0.53
C GLY A 11 0.68 -5.26 0.94
N LEU A 12 -0.54 -5.19 1.48
CA LEU A 12 -0.82 -5.55 2.88
C LEU A 12 -0.53 -7.04 3.16
N ILE A 13 -0.93 -7.92 2.23
CA ILE A 13 -0.74 -9.36 2.39
C ILE A 13 0.73 -9.73 2.19
N ASN A 14 1.37 -9.30 1.09
CA ASN A 14 2.75 -9.67 0.81
C ASN A 14 3.71 -9.12 1.88
N GLY A 15 3.54 -7.85 2.27
CA GLY A 15 4.30 -7.25 3.36
C GLY A 15 4.09 -7.99 4.69
N GLY A 16 2.83 -8.28 5.04
CA GLY A 16 2.51 -8.94 6.30
C GLY A 16 2.98 -10.39 6.36
N LEU A 17 2.77 -11.17 5.31
CA LEU A 17 3.21 -12.56 5.22
C LEU A 17 4.73 -12.68 5.30
N SER A 18 5.46 -11.78 4.63
CA SER A 18 6.92 -11.79 4.68
C SER A 18 7.44 -11.69 6.11
N THR A 19 6.70 -11.02 6.99
CA THR A 19 7.07 -10.82 8.39
C THR A 19 6.55 -11.96 9.27
N ALA A 20 5.26 -12.28 9.18
CA ALA A 20 4.66 -13.29 10.04
C ALA A 20 5.18 -14.71 9.80
N ARG A 21 5.57 -15.04 8.56
CA ARG A 21 6.17 -16.35 8.24
C ARG A 21 7.41 -16.64 9.07
N GLU A 22 8.24 -15.64 9.34
CA GLU A 22 9.48 -15.84 10.10
C GLU A 22 9.20 -16.19 11.56
N TRP A 23 8.18 -15.55 12.14
CA TRP A 23 7.74 -15.85 13.51
C TRP A 23 7.20 -17.27 13.60
N GLU A 24 6.38 -17.67 12.63
CA GLU A 24 5.75 -18.99 12.58
C GLU A 24 6.77 -20.11 12.32
N SER A 25 7.75 -19.87 11.43
CA SER A 25 8.85 -20.80 11.16
C SER A 25 9.94 -20.80 12.22
N ARG A 26 9.84 -19.95 13.26
CA ARG A 26 10.86 -19.72 14.30
C ARG A 26 12.23 -19.26 13.77
N THR A 27 12.29 -18.84 12.51
CA THR A 27 13.53 -18.37 11.84
C THR A 27 13.93 -16.95 12.29
N VAL A 28 13.07 -16.23 13.03
CA VAL A 28 13.40 -14.90 13.58
C VAL A 28 14.73 -14.92 14.37
N LYS A 29 14.97 -15.98 15.16
CA LYS A 29 16.20 -16.08 15.97
C LYS A 29 17.46 -16.26 15.12
N GLU A 30 17.36 -16.98 14.01
CA GLU A 30 18.46 -17.16 13.06
C GLU A 30 18.79 -15.86 12.31
N LEU A 31 17.76 -15.12 11.90
CA LEU A 31 17.92 -13.80 11.28
C LEU A 31 18.55 -12.77 12.23
N LEU A 32 18.24 -12.87 13.52
CA LEU A 32 18.84 -12.01 14.55
C LEU A 32 20.31 -12.30 14.82
N LEU A 33 20.80 -13.49 14.47
CA LEU A 33 22.21 -13.86 14.54
C LEU A 33 22.99 -13.47 13.27
N SER A 34 22.28 -13.08 12.22
CA SER A 34 22.92 -12.60 11.00
C SER A 34 23.63 -11.25 11.24
N PRO A 35 24.75 -10.98 10.55
CA PRO A 35 25.46 -9.71 10.65
C PRO A 35 24.71 -8.54 10.00
N ALA A 36 23.55 -8.80 9.38
CA ALA A 36 22.76 -7.77 8.73
C ALA A 36 22.07 -6.88 9.76
N SER A 37 22.05 -5.57 9.50
CA SER A 37 21.31 -4.65 10.35
C SER A 37 19.81 -4.97 10.28
N ARG A 38 19.12 -4.87 11.41
CA ARG A 38 17.68 -5.13 11.49
C ARG A 38 16.89 -4.23 10.53
N ALA A 39 17.34 -2.98 10.37
CA ALA A 39 16.76 -2.03 9.42
C ALA A 39 16.90 -2.52 7.96
N ALA A 40 18.02 -3.15 7.59
CA ALA A 40 18.22 -3.70 6.25
C ALA A 40 17.29 -4.89 5.97
N ILE A 41 17.08 -5.78 6.96
CA ILE A 41 16.12 -6.90 6.83
C ILE A 41 14.71 -6.37 6.58
N ILE A 42 14.29 -5.37 7.34
CA ILE A 42 12.94 -4.78 7.23
C ILE A 42 12.78 -4.02 5.92
N ALA A 43 13.77 -3.19 5.57
CA ALA A 43 13.76 -2.47 4.30
C ALA A 43 13.69 -3.44 3.11
N GLY A 44 14.42 -4.56 3.17
CA GLY A 44 14.35 -5.63 2.16
C GLY A 44 12.95 -6.24 2.03
N LYS A 45 12.26 -6.49 3.15
CA LYS A 45 10.87 -6.99 3.15
C LYS A 45 9.90 -5.99 2.53
N VAL A 46 10.00 -4.74 2.95
CA VAL A 46 9.15 -3.66 2.42
C VAL A 46 9.41 -3.48 0.93
N LEU A 47 10.66 -3.48 0.50
CA LEU A 47 11.05 -3.38 -0.92
C LEU A 47 10.55 -4.58 -1.73
N ALA A 48 10.61 -5.80 -1.19
CA ALA A 48 10.08 -6.98 -1.86
C ALA A 48 8.55 -6.88 -2.04
N GLY A 49 7.82 -6.51 -0.97
CA GLY A 49 6.37 -6.29 -1.04
C GLY A 49 6.00 -5.16 -2.00
N PHE A 50 6.75 -4.06 -1.97
CA PHE A 50 6.62 -2.94 -2.89
C PHE A 50 6.82 -3.39 -4.34
N ALA A 51 7.91 -4.10 -4.65
CA ALA A 51 8.22 -4.52 -6.01
C ALA A 51 7.13 -5.45 -6.58
N ILE A 52 6.70 -6.45 -5.80
CA ILE A 52 5.62 -7.37 -6.21
C ILE A 52 4.34 -6.60 -6.50
N THR A 53 3.97 -5.68 -5.61
CA THR A 53 2.72 -4.89 -5.72
C THR A 53 2.79 -3.90 -6.87
N MET A 54 3.94 -3.24 -7.07
CA MET A 54 4.19 -2.31 -8.15
C MET A 54 4.15 -3.01 -9.52
N ILE A 55 4.80 -4.17 -9.65
CA ILE A 55 4.78 -4.98 -10.87
C ILE A 55 3.34 -5.40 -11.18
N LEU A 56 2.61 -5.92 -10.19
CA LEU A 56 1.21 -6.32 -10.38
C LEU A 56 0.33 -5.14 -10.79
N GLY A 57 0.46 -3.99 -10.13
CA GLY A 57 -0.26 -2.76 -10.46
C GLY A 57 0.02 -2.28 -11.88
N THR A 58 1.29 -2.27 -12.26
CA THR A 58 1.75 -1.87 -13.59
C THR A 58 1.22 -2.81 -14.66
N LEU A 59 1.26 -4.13 -14.42
CA LEU A 59 0.70 -5.13 -15.33
C LEU A 59 -0.81 -4.93 -15.53
N VAL A 60 -1.55 -4.68 -14.45
CA VAL A 60 -3.00 -4.45 -14.54
C VAL A 60 -3.30 -3.14 -15.30
N LEU A 61 -2.51 -2.09 -15.09
CA LEU A 61 -2.65 -0.84 -15.84
C LEU A 61 -2.36 -1.05 -17.34
N LEU A 62 -1.28 -1.77 -17.69
CA LEU A 62 -0.94 -2.11 -19.07
C LEU A 62 -2.03 -2.95 -19.75
N LEU A 63 -2.56 -3.95 -19.04
CA LEU A 63 -3.67 -4.77 -19.55
C LEU A 63 -4.93 -3.92 -19.77
N GLY A 64 -5.21 -2.99 -18.84
CA GLY A 64 -6.31 -2.04 -18.99
C GLY A 64 -6.17 -1.17 -20.23
N ASP A 65 -4.95 -0.73 -20.55
CA ASP A 65 -4.67 0.10 -21.71
C ASP A 65 -4.82 -0.68 -23.03
N VAL A 66 -4.23 -1.88 -23.09
CA VAL A 66 -4.34 -2.78 -24.25
C VAL A 66 -5.79 -3.17 -24.54
N LEU A 67 -6.61 -3.36 -23.50
CA LEU A 67 -8.04 -3.68 -23.63
C LEU A 67 -8.91 -2.43 -23.88
N GLY A 68 -8.34 -1.22 -23.84
CA GLY A 68 -9.05 0.04 -24.03
C GLY A 68 -9.92 0.48 -22.84
N TRP A 69 -9.72 -0.12 -21.66
CA TRP A 69 -10.42 0.26 -20.42
C TRP A 69 -9.79 1.45 -19.70
N THR A 70 -8.49 1.67 -19.89
CA THR A 70 -7.75 2.80 -19.37
C THR A 70 -7.10 3.54 -20.54
N GLN A 71 -7.02 4.87 -20.49
CA GLN A 71 -6.41 5.64 -21.58
C GLN A 71 -5.44 6.73 -21.06
N PRO A 72 -4.45 6.38 -20.23
CA PRO A 72 -3.41 7.34 -19.85
C PRO A 72 -2.61 7.78 -21.10
N GLN A 73 -2.47 9.09 -21.30
CA GLN A 73 -1.77 9.67 -22.45
C GLN A 73 -0.46 10.36 -22.02
N GLY A 74 0.62 10.21 -22.80
CA GLY A 74 1.87 10.96 -22.59
C GLY A 74 2.40 10.93 -21.15
N ILE A 75 2.53 12.11 -20.52
CA ILE A 75 3.05 12.27 -19.15
C ILE A 75 2.18 11.60 -18.07
N TYR A 76 0.89 11.36 -18.35
CA TYR A 76 -0.04 10.76 -17.39
C TYR A 76 0.28 9.30 -17.08
N TRP A 77 1.03 8.61 -17.96
CA TRP A 77 1.64 7.32 -17.64
C TRP A 77 2.58 7.41 -16.44
N LEU A 78 3.46 8.42 -16.42
CA LEU A 78 4.39 8.61 -15.32
C LEU A 78 3.64 8.93 -14.03
N ASN A 79 2.60 9.77 -14.10
CA ASN A 79 1.77 10.09 -12.94
C ASN A 79 1.09 8.84 -12.36
N ALA A 80 0.53 8.00 -13.21
CA ALA A 80 -0.08 6.73 -12.79
C ALA A 80 0.95 5.79 -12.16
N LEU A 81 2.13 5.63 -12.77
CA LEU A 81 3.20 4.78 -12.25
C LEU A 81 3.76 5.28 -10.91
N LEU A 82 3.95 6.58 -10.75
CA LEU A 82 4.37 7.19 -9.48
C LEU A 82 3.32 6.97 -8.39
N THR A 83 2.03 7.13 -8.73
CA THR A 83 0.94 6.87 -7.80
C THR A 83 0.89 5.39 -7.38
N ILE A 84 1.01 4.47 -8.36
CA ILE A 84 1.11 3.02 -8.09
C ILE A 84 2.29 2.73 -7.17
N ALA A 85 3.46 3.33 -7.43
CA ALA A 85 4.64 3.13 -6.61
C ALA A 85 4.40 3.57 -5.16
N LEU A 86 3.90 4.78 -4.93
CA LEU A 86 3.67 5.27 -3.57
C LEU A 86 2.58 4.48 -2.83
N VAL A 87 1.49 4.11 -3.49
CA VAL A 87 0.44 3.26 -2.89
C VAL A 87 0.98 1.87 -2.58
N SER A 88 1.82 1.31 -3.45
CA SER A 88 2.48 0.01 -3.23
C SER A 88 3.40 0.08 -2.00
N LEU A 89 4.17 1.15 -1.86
CA LEU A 89 5.09 1.34 -0.75
C LEU A 89 4.33 1.55 0.57
N PHE A 90 3.29 2.37 0.55
CA PHE A 90 2.36 2.56 1.67
C PHE A 90 1.78 1.23 2.15
N SER A 91 1.21 0.45 1.22
CA SER A 91 0.55 -0.82 1.52
C SER A 91 1.53 -1.89 2.00
N ALA A 92 2.73 -1.95 1.41
CA ALA A 92 3.79 -2.87 1.84
C ALA A 92 4.30 -2.54 3.26
N GLY A 93 4.55 -1.27 3.55
CA GLY A 93 4.97 -0.82 4.89
C GLY A 93 3.91 -1.13 5.96
N LEU A 94 2.64 -0.87 5.66
CA LEU A 94 1.52 -1.16 6.55
C LEU A 94 1.37 -2.68 6.74
N GLY A 95 1.52 -3.46 5.67
CA GLY A 95 1.51 -4.92 5.71
C GLY A 95 2.58 -5.46 6.65
N VAL A 96 3.83 -5.01 6.51
CA VAL A 96 4.93 -5.40 7.41
C VAL A 96 4.60 -5.05 8.87
N ALA A 97 4.02 -3.87 9.12
CA ALA A 97 3.60 -3.49 10.47
C ALA A 97 2.55 -4.43 11.06
N ILE A 98 1.52 -4.81 10.27
CA ILE A 98 0.51 -5.80 10.67
C ILE A 98 1.15 -7.17 10.93
N GLY A 99 2.05 -7.61 10.04
CA GLY A 99 2.75 -8.88 10.16
C GLY A 99 3.58 -8.98 11.44
N ALA A 100 4.25 -7.89 11.82
CA ALA A 100 5.03 -7.79 13.05
C ALA A 100 4.16 -7.81 14.31
N ALA A 101 2.95 -7.24 14.25
CA ALA A 101 2.03 -7.15 15.39
C ALA A 101 1.30 -8.47 15.68
N LEU A 102 0.88 -9.19 14.64
CA LEU A 102 0.05 -10.39 14.79
C LEU A 102 0.83 -11.70 14.84
N GLN A 103 1.99 -11.76 14.17
CA GLN A 103 2.92 -12.90 14.18
C GLN A 103 2.33 -14.27 13.77
N ARG A 104 1.12 -14.30 13.18
CA ARG A 104 0.43 -15.51 12.71
C ARG A 104 -0.10 -15.28 11.31
N ILE A 105 0.24 -16.17 10.36
CA ILE A 105 -0.13 -16.03 8.95
C ILE A 105 -1.64 -15.84 8.76
N GLN A 106 -2.45 -16.69 9.39
CA GLN A 106 -3.90 -16.66 9.23
C GLN A 106 -4.53 -15.34 9.74
N ALA A 107 -4.05 -14.83 10.87
CA ALA A 107 -4.52 -13.57 11.43
C ALA A 107 -4.11 -12.39 10.54
N VAL A 108 -2.89 -12.41 10.00
CA VAL A 108 -2.40 -11.37 9.09
C VAL A 108 -3.21 -11.33 7.81
N ILE A 109 -3.51 -12.46 7.19
CA ILE A 109 -4.34 -12.50 5.97
C ILE A 109 -5.72 -11.91 6.26
N ALA A 110 -6.38 -12.37 7.33
CA ALA A 110 -7.72 -11.92 7.68
C ALA A 110 -7.77 -10.40 7.96
N ILE A 111 -6.82 -9.89 8.76
CA ILE A 111 -6.77 -8.47 9.12
C ILE A 111 -6.35 -7.63 7.92
N SER A 112 -5.36 -8.04 7.13
CA SER A 112 -4.93 -7.32 5.93
C SER A 112 -6.07 -7.16 4.92
N ILE A 113 -6.89 -8.20 4.69
CA ILE A 113 -8.05 -8.11 3.80
C ILE A 113 -9.09 -7.12 4.34
N ASN A 114 -9.44 -7.21 5.63
CA ASN A 114 -10.41 -6.30 6.24
C ASN A 114 -9.91 -4.85 6.17
N VAL A 115 -8.66 -4.60 6.54
CA VAL A 115 -8.04 -3.27 6.46
C VAL A 115 -8.03 -2.75 5.03
N ALA A 116 -7.68 -3.58 4.05
CA ALA A 116 -7.70 -3.19 2.63
C ALA A 116 -9.10 -2.75 2.19
N ILE A 117 -10.13 -3.53 2.56
CA ILE A 117 -11.53 -3.24 2.22
C ILE A 117 -12.00 -1.95 2.88
N TYR A 118 -11.75 -1.76 4.18
CA TYR A 118 -12.17 -0.54 4.88
C TYR A 118 -11.45 0.70 4.36
N LEU A 119 -10.13 0.64 4.11
CA LEU A 119 -9.40 1.75 3.53
C LEU A 119 -9.89 2.08 2.12
N PHE A 120 -10.19 1.06 1.30
CA PHE A 120 -10.77 1.25 -0.02
C PHE A 120 -12.16 1.89 0.03
N PHE A 121 -13.00 1.44 0.96
CA PHE A 121 -14.34 1.99 1.16
C PHE A 121 -14.27 3.46 1.56
N LEU A 122 -13.47 3.77 2.59
CA LEU A 122 -13.28 5.14 3.09
C LEU A 122 -12.65 6.07 2.04
N ALA A 123 -11.83 5.53 1.14
CA ALA A 123 -11.25 6.29 0.03
C ALA A 123 -12.27 6.68 -1.06
N GLY A 124 -13.53 6.26 -0.96
CA GLY A 124 -14.55 6.45 -1.99
C GLY A 124 -14.45 5.39 -3.10
N GLY A 125 -14.08 4.16 -2.75
CA GLY A 125 -13.89 3.08 -3.72
C GLY A 125 -15.17 2.54 -4.36
N ILE A 126 -16.32 2.68 -3.68
CA ILE A 126 -17.62 2.12 -4.11
C ILE A 126 -18.59 3.22 -4.59
N GLY A 127 -18.43 4.45 -4.11
CA GLY A 127 -19.34 5.56 -4.41
C GLY A 127 -18.58 6.88 -4.58
N VAL A 128 -19.33 7.92 -4.92
CA VAL A 128 -18.77 9.27 -5.06
C VAL A 128 -18.70 9.91 -3.68
N LEU A 129 -17.49 10.19 -3.21
CA LEU A 129 -17.25 10.73 -1.87
C LEU A 129 -18.02 12.05 -1.60
N ALA A 130 -18.29 12.85 -2.64
CA ALA A 130 -19.05 14.09 -2.52
C ALA A 130 -20.53 13.91 -2.10
N PHE A 131 -21.11 12.71 -2.30
CA PHE A 131 -22.48 12.41 -1.89
C PHE A 131 -22.57 11.81 -0.48
N GLU A 132 -21.44 11.54 0.15
CA GLU A 132 -21.39 11.00 1.50
C GLU A 132 -21.63 12.09 2.56
N PRO A 133 -22.14 11.74 3.75
CA PRO A 133 -22.26 12.69 4.86
C PRO A 133 -20.94 13.38 5.19
N GLY A 134 -20.97 14.66 5.57
CA GLY A 134 -19.76 15.46 5.81
C GLY A 134 -18.78 14.87 6.84
N TRP A 135 -19.28 14.11 7.83
CA TRP A 135 -18.41 13.40 8.78
C TRP A 135 -17.56 12.32 8.10
N LEU A 136 -18.10 11.62 7.10
CA LEU A 136 -17.39 10.58 6.36
C LEU A 136 -16.38 11.20 5.39
N GLN A 137 -16.74 12.32 4.76
CA GLN A 137 -15.81 13.11 3.93
C GLN A 137 -14.59 13.57 4.75
N ASN A 138 -14.82 14.03 5.99
CA ASN A 138 -13.73 14.42 6.89
C ASN A 138 -12.82 13.24 7.24
N ILE A 139 -13.38 12.04 7.50
CA ILE A 139 -12.56 10.84 7.74
C ILE A 139 -11.76 10.46 6.50
N ALA A 140 -12.39 10.49 5.33
CA ALA A 140 -11.75 10.16 4.06
C ALA A 140 -10.57 11.09 3.73
N ALA A 141 -10.62 12.36 4.15
CA ALA A 141 -9.51 13.30 4.01
C ALA A 141 -8.24 12.87 4.77
N PHE A 142 -8.36 12.05 5.82
CA PHE A 142 -7.21 11.48 6.54
C PHE A 142 -6.73 10.15 5.94
N VAL A 143 -7.47 9.57 4.99
CA VAL A 143 -7.13 8.29 4.39
C VAL A 143 -6.21 8.52 3.19
N PRO A 144 -4.95 8.05 3.21
CA PRO A 144 -4.00 8.30 2.12
C PRO A 144 -4.46 7.72 0.78
N LEU A 145 -5.22 6.63 0.82
CA LEU A 145 -5.79 6.01 -0.38
C LEU A 145 -6.78 6.91 -1.12
N THR A 146 -7.38 7.92 -0.47
CA THR A 146 -8.25 8.92 -1.13
C THR A 146 -7.47 9.70 -2.19
N TYR A 147 -6.25 10.11 -1.84
CA TYR A 147 -5.33 10.82 -2.73
C TYR A 147 -4.79 9.91 -3.84
N GLY A 148 -4.49 8.64 -3.52
CA GLY A 148 -4.12 7.65 -4.52
C GLY A 148 -5.25 7.35 -5.52
N ARG A 149 -6.50 7.34 -5.07
CA ARG A 149 -7.67 7.18 -5.94
C ARG A 149 -7.79 8.38 -6.87
N HIS A 150 -7.72 9.59 -6.32
CA HIS A 150 -7.83 10.83 -7.07
C HIS A 150 -6.75 10.94 -8.15
N ALA A 151 -5.46 10.80 -7.78
CA ALA A 151 -4.36 10.87 -8.74
C ALA A 151 -4.44 9.82 -9.85
N LEU A 152 -4.82 8.57 -9.53
CA LEU A 152 -5.01 7.53 -10.57
C LEU A 152 -6.19 7.86 -11.48
N GLU A 153 -7.29 8.36 -10.94
CA GLU A 153 -8.47 8.71 -11.72
C GLU A 153 -8.18 9.86 -12.69
N GLN A 154 -7.52 10.92 -12.22
CA GLN A 154 -7.11 12.06 -13.04
C GLN A 154 -6.15 11.66 -14.15
N ALA A 155 -5.17 10.81 -13.85
CA ALA A 155 -4.18 10.35 -14.82
C ALA A 155 -4.77 9.40 -15.87
N ILE A 156 -5.66 8.49 -15.47
CA ILE A 156 -6.17 7.42 -16.34
C ILE A 156 -7.33 7.88 -17.23
N PHE A 157 -8.25 8.68 -16.69
CA PHE A 157 -9.52 9.00 -17.36
C PHE A 157 -9.63 10.44 -17.82
N TYR A 158 -9.04 11.38 -17.09
CA TYR A 158 -9.23 12.81 -17.36
C TYR A 158 -8.03 13.48 -18.04
N SER A 159 -6.90 12.76 -18.20
CA SER A 159 -5.66 13.35 -18.72
C SER A 159 -5.36 14.68 -18.05
N SER A 160 -5.42 14.68 -16.71
CA SER A 160 -5.28 15.86 -15.85
C SER A 160 -4.28 15.58 -14.73
N SER A 161 -3.65 16.64 -14.24
CA SER A 161 -2.78 16.60 -13.04
C SER A 161 -3.32 17.49 -11.92
N ASP A 162 -4.64 17.68 -11.87
CA ASP A 162 -5.25 18.49 -10.83
C ASP A 162 -4.87 17.94 -9.44
N GLN A 163 -4.40 18.83 -8.57
CA GLN A 163 -3.90 18.53 -7.21
C GLN A 163 -2.83 17.45 -7.10
N PHE A 164 -2.21 17.03 -8.22
CA PHE A 164 -1.26 15.92 -8.24
C PHE A 164 -0.09 16.09 -7.26
N GLY A 165 0.42 17.31 -7.09
CA GLY A 165 1.49 17.60 -6.13
C GLY A 165 1.08 17.35 -4.67
N LEU A 166 -0.16 17.68 -4.30
CA LEU A 166 -0.72 17.40 -2.98
C LEU A 166 -0.91 15.89 -2.80
N ASP A 167 -1.49 15.23 -3.80
CA ASP A 167 -1.72 13.77 -3.77
C ASP A 167 -0.41 13.02 -3.53
N MET A 168 0.64 13.38 -4.28
CA MET A 168 1.96 12.77 -4.16
C MET A 168 2.61 13.07 -2.81
N ALA A 169 2.46 14.29 -2.28
CA ALA A 169 3.00 14.66 -0.98
C ALA A 169 2.36 13.84 0.16
N VAL A 170 1.03 13.73 0.17
CA VAL A 170 0.31 12.95 1.19
C VAL A 170 0.66 11.47 1.09
N LEU A 171 0.69 10.92 -0.12
CA LEU A 171 1.08 9.53 -0.34
C LEU A 171 2.54 9.28 0.08
N ALA A 172 3.47 10.15 -0.26
CA ALA A 172 4.88 10.01 0.13
C ALA A 172 5.06 10.07 1.65
N VAL A 173 4.42 11.03 2.33
CA VAL A 173 4.45 11.12 3.79
C VAL A 173 3.84 9.88 4.42
N SER A 174 2.67 9.43 3.95
CA SER A 174 2.01 8.25 4.49
C SER A 174 2.84 6.97 4.28
N ALA A 175 3.49 6.82 3.13
CA ALA A 175 4.36 5.69 2.84
C ALA A 175 5.59 5.69 3.75
N LEU A 176 6.23 6.85 3.97
CA LEU A 176 7.33 6.98 4.92
C LEU A 176 6.89 6.65 6.35
N VAL A 177 5.70 7.09 6.75
CA VAL A 177 5.11 6.78 8.06
C VAL A 177 4.89 5.27 8.21
N THR A 178 4.28 4.59 7.23
CA THR A 178 4.02 3.14 7.35
C THR A 178 5.31 2.32 7.28
N VAL A 179 6.29 2.72 6.47
CA VAL A 179 7.63 2.11 6.47
C VAL A 179 8.28 2.28 7.85
N GLY A 180 8.24 3.49 8.41
CA GLY A 180 8.76 3.77 9.75
C GLY A 180 8.06 2.96 10.85
N LEU A 181 6.73 2.84 10.78
CA LEU A 181 5.94 2.00 11.69
C LEU A 181 6.30 0.52 11.57
N GLY A 182 6.51 0.01 10.36
CA GLY A 182 6.96 -1.36 10.12
C GLY A 182 8.35 -1.62 10.72
N ILE A 183 9.26 -0.63 10.63
CA ILE A 183 10.59 -0.71 11.26
C ILE A 183 10.46 -0.72 12.80
N LEU A 184 9.60 0.11 13.37
CA LEU A 184 9.42 0.23 14.81
C LEU A 184 8.70 -0.98 15.43
N SER A 185 7.69 -1.53 14.76
CA SER A 185 6.90 -2.66 15.27
C SER A 185 7.74 -3.92 15.42
N MET A 186 8.63 -4.21 14.47
CA MET A 186 9.56 -5.35 14.58
C MET A 186 10.59 -5.17 15.69
N ARG A 187 10.96 -3.94 16.07
CA ARG A 187 11.83 -3.72 17.24
C ARG A 187 11.16 -4.12 18.55
N ARG A 188 9.85 -3.91 18.67
CA ARG A 188 9.09 -4.17 19.90
C ARG A 188 8.72 -5.64 20.06
N GLY A 189 8.30 -6.32 18.99
CA GLY A 189 7.93 -7.74 19.05
C GLY A 189 9.06 -8.68 19.47
N ILE A 190 10.31 -8.22 19.40
CA ILE A 190 11.53 -8.99 19.76
C ILE A 190 11.92 -8.80 21.24
N ALA A 191 11.38 -7.77 21.91
CA ALA A 191 11.69 -7.48 23.32
C ALA A 191 10.70 -8.12 24.31
N SER A 192 9.59 -8.69 23.81
CA SER A 192 8.57 -9.45 24.56
C SER A 192 8.73 -10.94 24.33
#